data_AF-A0A358DTW5-F1
#
_entry.id   AF-A0A358DTW5-F1
#
_cell.length_a   1.000
_cell.length_b   1.000
_cell.length_c   1.000
_cell.angle_alpha   90.00
_cell.angle_beta   90.00
_cell.angle_gamma   90.00
#
_symmetry.space_group_name_H-M   'P 1'
#
loop_
_entity.id
_entity.type
_entity.pdbx_description
1 polymer ?
#
loop_
_entity_poly.entity_id
_entity_poly.type
_entity_poly.pdbx_seq_one_letter_code
_entity_poly.pdbx_strand_id
1 'polypeptide(L)'
;MRPLALVIGMLVGCPQADPSIDAGTPDGSSSCSDCKGYEQCEEGRCVALTCRDSLPCPSGAVCVETQCQPICQTSDCPSGERCLQNRCTAQECLDNTDCDDERICKQGRCFDVDEVPCELDSDCPDSWRCSHYGRCFQGDCLVHEDCPADDRCVATQCIERPTSPEGVQ
;
A
#
# COMPACT_ATOMS: atom_id res chain seq x y z
N MET A 1 76.90 44.54 3.28
CA MET A 1 76.35 43.30 3.87
C MET A 1 75.13 42.89 3.05
N ARG A 2 75.14 41.61 2.65
CA ARG A 2 74.14 40.81 1.92
C ARG A 2 74.08 40.92 0.37
N PRO A 3 73.91 39.77 -0.33
CA PRO A 3 74.34 39.58 -1.72
C PRO A 3 73.20 39.13 -2.69
N LEU A 4 73.61 39.01 -3.96
CA LEU A 4 73.20 38.10 -5.03
C LEU A 4 71.73 37.90 -5.46
N ALA A 5 71.59 38.13 -6.77
CA ALA A 5 70.58 37.67 -7.72
C ALA A 5 70.20 36.17 -7.65
N LEU A 6 68.97 35.84 -8.10
CA LEU A 6 68.78 35.01 -9.30
C LEU A 6 67.33 35.08 -9.81
N VAL A 7 67.21 35.02 -11.14
CA VAL A 7 65.98 34.99 -11.95
C VAL A 7 65.55 33.52 -12.17
N ILE A 8 64.27 33.32 -12.50
CA ILE A 8 63.70 32.37 -13.49
C ILE A 8 62.53 31.53 -12.93
N GLY A 9 61.33 31.82 -13.47
CA GLY A 9 60.38 30.87 -14.10
C GLY A 9 59.85 29.66 -13.33
N MET A 10 58.53 29.54 -13.23
CA MET A 10 57.72 28.59 -14.03
C MET A 10 56.27 28.57 -13.52
N LEU A 11 55.34 28.55 -14.47
CA LEU A 11 53.97 28.06 -14.31
C LEU A 11 54.00 26.66 -13.67
N VAL A 12 52.97 26.30 -12.89
CA VAL A 12 52.30 24.96 -12.87
C VAL A 12 51.57 24.75 -11.52
N GLY A 13 50.26 24.53 -11.63
CA GLY A 13 49.59 23.41 -10.96
C GLY A 13 49.07 23.62 -9.53
N CYS A 14 47.76 23.45 -9.36
CA CYS A 14 47.16 23.05 -8.09
C CYS A 14 47.87 21.80 -7.55
N PRO A 15 48.29 21.77 -6.27
CA PRO A 15 48.67 20.52 -5.64
C PRO A 15 47.40 19.73 -5.32
N GLN A 16 47.14 18.80 -6.24
CA GLN A 16 46.54 17.48 -6.07
C GLN A 16 46.19 17.11 -4.62
N ALA A 17 44.93 16.73 -4.44
CA ALA A 17 44.52 15.83 -3.37
C ALA A 17 45.30 14.52 -3.54
N ASP A 18 46.18 14.24 -2.59
CA ASP A 18 46.77 12.92 -2.41
C ASP A 18 46.10 12.21 -1.21
N PRO A 19 46.09 10.87 -1.24
CA PRO A 19 45.06 9.99 -0.74
C PRO A 19 45.57 9.26 0.52
N SER A 20 44.75 8.35 1.02
CA SER A 20 45.19 7.29 1.94
C SER A 20 45.57 7.73 3.35
N ILE A 21 44.54 7.96 4.18
CA ILE A 21 44.61 7.55 5.58
C ILE A 21 43.91 6.19 5.68
N ASP A 22 44.71 5.16 5.94
CA ASP A 22 44.32 3.78 6.10
C ASP A 22 44.04 3.43 7.57
N ALA A 23 43.16 2.44 7.72
CA ALA A 23 42.95 1.53 8.85
C ALA A 23 42.25 2.06 10.11
N GLY A 24 40.93 1.86 10.10
CA GLY A 24 40.11 1.68 11.30
C GLY A 24 38.80 0.96 10.95
N THR A 25 38.85 -0.30 10.51
CA THR A 25 37.67 -1.17 10.41
C THR A 25 37.35 -1.74 11.79
N PRO A 26 36.07 -1.80 12.21
CA PRO A 26 35.31 -3.02 11.98
C PRO A 26 33.84 -2.77 11.55
N ASP A 27 33.40 -3.55 10.58
CA ASP A 27 32.00 -3.84 10.23
C ASP A 27 30.99 -2.68 10.14
N GLY A 28 31.02 -2.01 9.00
CA GLY A 28 29.89 -1.24 8.49
C GLY A 28 29.95 -1.27 6.97
N SER A 29 29.51 -2.38 6.37
CA SER A 29 29.34 -2.50 4.92
C SER A 29 28.71 -1.20 4.38
N SER A 30 29.39 -0.56 3.43
CA SER A 30 29.03 0.69 2.75
C SER A 30 27.52 1.00 2.76
N SER A 31 27.06 1.73 3.78
CA SER A 31 25.63 1.69 4.18
C SER A 31 24.68 2.54 3.33
N CYS A 32 25.20 3.12 2.24
CA CYS A 32 24.45 3.97 1.33
C CYS A 32 24.58 3.62 -0.16
N SER A 33 25.42 2.64 -0.49
CA SER A 33 25.56 2.16 -1.88
C SER A 33 24.28 1.49 -2.38
N ASP A 34 23.46 1.00 -1.45
CA ASP A 34 22.24 0.25 -1.72
C ASP A 34 20.96 1.11 -1.74
N CYS A 35 21.09 2.42 -1.45
CA CYS A 35 19.94 3.32 -1.47
C CYS A 35 19.32 3.37 -2.87
N LYS A 36 17.99 3.34 -2.90
CA LYS A 36 17.23 3.38 -4.15
C LYS A 36 17.20 4.81 -4.69
N GLY A 37 16.87 4.95 -5.98
CA GLY A 37 16.86 6.26 -6.65
C GLY A 37 15.89 7.29 -6.06
N TYR A 38 14.97 6.86 -5.17
CA TYR A 38 14.03 7.69 -4.44
C TYR A 38 14.43 7.93 -2.96
N GLU A 39 15.66 7.59 -2.58
CA GLU A 39 16.20 7.76 -1.22
C GLU A 39 17.49 8.61 -1.26
N GLN A 40 17.80 9.25 -0.13
CA GLN A 40 19.04 9.97 0.13
C GLN A 40 19.79 9.32 1.30
N CYS A 41 21.12 9.25 1.18
CA CYS A 41 21.98 8.84 2.28
C CYS A 41 22.13 9.96 3.30
N GLU A 42 21.68 9.71 4.54
CA GLU A 42 21.91 10.58 5.69
C GLU A 42 22.49 9.75 6.83
N GLU A 43 23.68 10.14 7.32
CA GLU A 43 24.36 9.49 8.45
C GLU A 43 24.48 7.95 8.33
N GLY A 44 24.62 7.46 7.09
CA GLY A 44 24.72 6.04 6.81
C GLY A 44 23.39 5.29 6.76
N ARG A 45 22.26 5.99 6.62
CA ARG A 45 20.92 5.41 6.45
C ARG A 45 20.26 5.96 5.18
N CYS A 46 19.52 5.10 4.47
CA CYS A 46 18.66 5.55 3.37
C CYS A 46 17.39 6.20 3.96
N VAL A 47 17.16 7.47 3.61
CA VAL A 47 16.02 8.27 4.01
C VAL A 47 15.24 8.65 2.76
N ALA A 48 13.91 8.55 2.79
CA ALA A 48 13.08 8.88 1.64
C ALA A 48 13.26 10.34 1.20
N LEU A 49 13.35 10.59 -0.12
CA LEU A 49 13.37 11.94 -0.66
C LEU A 49 12.06 12.67 -0.35
N THR A 50 12.13 13.98 -0.18
CA THR A 50 10.92 14.81 -0.08
C THR A 50 10.39 15.19 -1.45
N CYS A 51 9.06 15.35 -1.57
CA CYS A 51 8.38 15.67 -2.81
C CYS A 51 7.31 16.75 -2.63
N ARG A 52 7.05 17.47 -3.72
CA ARG A 52 6.00 18.49 -3.86
C ARG A 52 5.66 18.68 -5.34
N ASP A 53 4.64 19.46 -5.68
CA ASP A 53 4.22 19.66 -7.08
C ASP A 53 5.37 20.10 -8.01
N SER A 54 6.25 20.96 -7.52
CA SER A 54 7.41 21.46 -8.27
C SER A 54 8.65 20.54 -8.23
N LEU A 55 8.60 19.45 -7.45
CA LEU A 55 9.69 18.48 -7.29
C LEU A 55 9.09 17.07 -7.16
N PRO A 56 8.71 16.44 -8.29
CA PRO A 56 8.14 15.11 -8.28
C PRO A 56 9.19 14.07 -7.91
N CYS A 57 8.72 12.90 -7.48
CA CYS A 57 9.60 11.75 -7.21
C CYS A 57 10.21 11.21 -8.50
N PRO A 58 11.44 10.66 -8.42
CA PRO A 58 12.06 9.97 -9.54
C PRO A 58 11.31 8.66 -9.89
N SER A 59 11.60 8.12 -11.07
CA SER A 59 10.95 6.90 -11.58
C SER A 59 10.97 5.75 -10.56
N GLY A 60 9.84 5.07 -10.42
CA GLY A 60 9.68 3.97 -9.46
C GLY A 60 9.21 4.41 -8.07
N ALA A 61 8.90 5.69 -7.87
CA ALA A 61 8.31 6.21 -6.64
C ALA A 61 7.14 7.17 -6.90
N VAL A 62 6.28 7.31 -5.89
CA VAL A 62 5.12 8.20 -5.87
C VAL A 62 5.18 9.11 -4.65
N CYS A 63 4.68 10.34 -4.80
CA CYS A 63 4.65 11.31 -3.70
C CYS A 63 3.47 11.05 -2.77
N VAL A 64 3.75 10.74 -1.50
CA VAL A 64 2.75 10.50 -0.45
C VAL A 64 3.12 11.33 0.77
N GLU A 65 2.22 12.21 1.21
CA GLU A 65 2.43 13.03 2.42
C GLU A 65 3.82 13.70 2.47
N THR A 66 4.26 14.26 1.33
CA THR A 66 5.57 14.93 1.11
C THR A 66 6.80 14.04 1.07
N GLN A 67 6.65 12.72 1.08
CA GLN A 67 7.75 11.75 0.96
C GLN A 67 7.60 10.88 -0.28
N CYS A 68 8.72 10.57 -0.92
CA CYS A 68 8.78 9.61 -2.01
C CYS A 68 8.72 8.19 -1.46
N GLN A 69 7.65 7.48 -1.78
CA GLN A 69 7.50 6.08 -1.44
C GLN A 69 7.66 5.21 -2.70
N PRO A 70 8.24 4.01 -2.59
CA PRO A 70 8.30 3.09 -3.71
C PRO A 70 6.92 2.81 -4.27
N ILE A 71 6.85 2.72 -5.59
CA ILE A 71 5.71 2.08 -6.24
C ILE A 71 5.84 0.60 -5.98
N CYS A 72 4.90 0.04 -5.22
CA CYS A 72 4.84 -1.39 -5.03
C CYS A 72 4.26 -2.09 -6.25
N GLN A 73 4.72 -3.31 -6.47
CA GLN A 73 4.03 -4.37 -7.18
C GLN A 73 3.52 -5.38 -6.14
N THR A 74 2.70 -6.35 -6.58
CA THR A 74 1.81 -7.21 -5.76
C THR A 74 2.33 -7.68 -4.39
N SER A 75 3.64 -7.88 -4.21
CA SER A 75 4.27 -8.36 -2.97
C SER A 75 5.45 -7.50 -2.47
N ASP A 76 5.60 -6.26 -2.93
CA ASP A 76 6.76 -5.42 -2.60
C ASP A 76 6.63 -4.70 -1.25
N CYS A 77 5.48 -4.81 -0.59
CA CYS A 77 5.21 -4.10 0.65
C CYS A 77 5.75 -4.84 1.88
N PRO A 78 6.20 -4.10 2.91
CA PRO A 78 6.62 -4.70 4.18
C PRO A 78 5.46 -5.43 4.86
N SER A 79 5.77 -6.31 5.80
CA SER A 79 4.77 -7.07 6.55
C SER A 79 3.71 -6.15 7.19
N GLY A 80 2.43 -6.49 7.01
CA GLY A 80 1.30 -5.68 7.50
C GLY A 80 0.81 -4.61 6.51
N GLU A 81 1.46 -4.48 5.36
CA GLU A 81 1.03 -3.60 4.27
C GLU A 81 0.72 -4.39 3.01
N ARG A 82 -0.21 -3.88 2.19
CA ARG A 82 -0.48 -4.43 0.86
C ARG A 82 -0.36 -3.37 -0.21
N CYS A 83 -0.07 -3.82 -1.42
CA CYS A 83 -0.06 -2.94 -2.56
C CYS A 83 -1.48 -2.63 -3.06
N LEU A 84 -1.94 -1.40 -2.86
CA LEU A 84 -3.18 -0.87 -3.41
C LEU A 84 -2.88 0.34 -4.27
N GLN A 85 -3.31 0.32 -5.53
CA GLN A 85 -3.09 1.43 -6.48
C GLN A 85 -1.63 1.91 -6.49
N ASN A 86 -0.68 0.96 -6.57
CA ASN A 86 0.77 1.23 -6.59
C ASN A 86 1.34 1.85 -5.30
N ARG A 87 0.62 1.74 -4.18
CA ARG A 87 1.04 2.25 -2.87
C ARG A 87 0.91 1.16 -1.80
N CYS A 88 1.92 1.06 -0.95
CA CYS A 88 1.81 0.24 0.24
C CYS A 88 0.87 0.93 1.23
N THR A 89 -0.18 0.21 1.61
CA THR A 89 -1.20 0.69 2.54
C THR A 89 -1.28 -0.29 3.69
N ALA A 90 -1.26 0.24 4.92
CA ALA A 90 -1.45 -0.56 6.13
C ALA A 90 -2.77 -1.34 6.06
N GLN A 91 -2.71 -2.60 6.44
CA GLN A 91 -3.88 -3.45 6.59
C GLN A 91 -4.38 -3.37 8.02
N GLU A 92 -5.71 -3.45 8.19
CA GLU A 92 -6.30 -3.60 9.53
C GLU A 92 -6.13 -5.03 10.04
N CYS A 93 -6.12 -6.01 9.13
CA CYS A 93 -6.02 -7.43 9.43
C CYS A 93 -5.28 -8.21 8.32
N LEU A 94 -4.69 -9.36 8.70
CA LEU A 94 -4.17 -10.39 7.82
C LEU A 94 -5.10 -11.60 7.79
N ASP A 95 -5.70 -11.93 8.92
CA ASP A 95 -6.75 -12.95 9.04
C ASP A 95 -7.83 -12.55 10.06
N ASN A 96 -8.84 -13.40 10.24
CA ASN A 96 -9.98 -13.09 11.11
C ASN A 96 -9.60 -12.94 12.59
N THR A 97 -8.46 -13.47 13.03
CA THR A 97 -8.02 -13.37 14.44
C THR A 97 -7.44 -12.00 14.77
N ASP A 98 -7.09 -11.21 13.77
CA ASP A 98 -6.68 -9.81 13.94
C ASP A 98 -7.89 -8.86 14.14
N CYS A 99 -9.10 -9.32 13.83
CA CYS A 99 -10.32 -8.54 13.97
C CYS A 99 -11.01 -8.81 15.31
N ASP A 100 -11.40 -7.76 16.04
CA ASP A 100 -12.22 -7.87 17.24
C ASP A 100 -13.64 -8.37 16.91
N ASP A 101 -14.38 -8.81 17.95
CA ASP A 101 -15.83 -9.09 17.89
C ASP A 101 -16.29 -10.05 16.78
N GLU A 102 -15.51 -11.10 16.49
CA GLU A 102 -15.86 -12.15 15.50
C GLU A 102 -16.03 -11.61 14.06
N ARG A 103 -15.48 -10.43 13.78
CA ARG A 103 -15.48 -9.79 12.47
C ARG A 103 -14.59 -10.54 11.49
N ILE A 104 -14.88 -10.39 10.20
CA ILE A 104 -14.21 -11.11 9.13
C ILE A 104 -13.17 -10.22 8.47
N CYS A 105 -11.96 -10.74 8.34
CA CYS A 105 -10.92 -10.13 7.56
C CYS A 105 -11.10 -10.46 6.08
N LYS A 106 -11.56 -9.48 5.30
CA LYS A 106 -11.66 -9.61 3.84
C LYS A 106 -10.86 -8.48 3.21
N GLN A 107 -9.91 -8.85 2.34
CA GLN A 107 -9.01 -7.88 1.71
C GLN A 107 -8.45 -6.91 2.76
N GLY A 108 -7.87 -7.47 3.83
CA GLY A 108 -7.23 -6.81 4.96
C GLY A 108 -7.95 -5.62 5.60
N ARG A 109 -9.28 -5.65 5.58
CA ARG A 109 -10.15 -4.79 6.37
C ARG A 109 -11.09 -5.69 7.16
N CYS A 110 -11.42 -5.27 8.37
CA CYS A 110 -12.38 -6.00 9.20
C CYS A 110 -13.80 -5.54 8.86
N PHE A 111 -14.68 -6.51 8.59
CA PHE A 111 -16.10 -6.29 8.30
C PHE A 111 -16.97 -7.04 9.30
N ASP A 112 -18.12 -6.46 9.65
CA ASP A 112 -19.19 -7.25 10.24
C ASP A 112 -19.68 -8.25 9.20
N VAL A 113 -20.19 -9.40 9.64
CA VAL A 113 -20.46 -10.54 8.75
C VAL A 113 -21.44 -10.18 7.63
N ASP A 114 -22.45 -9.36 7.94
CA ASP A 114 -23.47 -8.85 7.02
C ASP A 114 -23.01 -7.67 6.13
N GLU A 115 -21.78 -7.19 6.35
CA GLU A 115 -21.14 -6.15 5.54
C GLU A 115 -20.02 -6.69 4.65
N VAL A 116 -19.69 -7.98 4.77
CA VAL A 116 -18.64 -8.61 3.95
C VAL A 116 -19.01 -8.48 2.48
N PRO A 117 -18.16 -7.86 1.64
CA PRO A 117 -18.39 -7.78 0.21
C PRO A 117 -18.23 -9.16 -0.45
N CYS A 118 -19.12 -9.49 -1.37
CA CYS A 118 -19.15 -10.78 -2.05
C CYS A 118 -19.54 -10.64 -3.53
N GLU A 119 -19.10 -11.59 -4.34
CA GLU A 119 -19.58 -11.78 -5.72
C GLU A 119 -20.30 -13.13 -5.88
N LEU A 120 -19.92 -14.12 -5.07
CA LEU A 120 -20.48 -15.47 -5.06
C LEU A 120 -20.78 -15.90 -3.61
N ASP A 121 -21.68 -16.88 -3.43
CA ASP A 121 -21.97 -17.43 -2.10
C ASP A 121 -20.71 -17.97 -1.39
N SER A 122 -19.74 -18.49 -2.14
CA SER A 122 -18.47 -18.97 -1.60
C SER A 122 -17.55 -17.88 -1.04
N ASP A 123 -17.85 -16.60 -1.29
CA ASP A 123 -17.15 -15.49 -0.66
C ASP A 123 -17.60 -15.24 0.79
N CYS A 124 -18.78 -15.76 1.14
CA CYS A 124 -19.42 -15.60 2.43
C CYS A 124 -19.10 -16.76 3.37
N PRO A 125 -19.26 -16.57 4.69
CA PRO A 125 -19.13 -17.64 5.66
C PRO A 125 -20.13 -18.77 5.44
N ASP A 126 -19.87 -19.90 6.11
CA ASP A 126 -20.76 -21.05 6.05
C ASP A 126 -22.22 -20.66 6.39
N SER A 127 -23.15 -21.13 5.56
CA SER A 127 -24.60 -20.84 5.67
C SER A 127 -25.03 -19.41 5.36
N TRP A 128 -24.12 -18.54 4.90
CA TRP A 128 -24.43 -17.22 4.37
C TRP A 128 -24.44 -17.26 2.83
N ARG A 129 -25.20 -16.33 2.23
CA ARG A 129 -25.33 -16.20 0.77
C ARG A 129 -24.91 -14.81 0.33
N CYS A 130 -24.48 -14.69 -0.92
CA CYS A 130 -24.20 -13.41 -1.52
C CYS A 130 -25.46 -12.80 -2.12
N SER A 131 -25.88 -11.66 -1.60
CA SER A 131 -26.98 -10.90 -2.16
C SER A 131 -26.58 -10.29 -3.50
N HIS A 132 -27.55 -10.03 -4.36
CA HIS A 132 -27.44 -9.18 -5.53
C HIS A 132 -26.87 -7.79 -5.20
N TYR A 133 -27.01 -7.32 -3.96
CA TYR A 133 -26.41 -6.08 -3.47
C TYR A 133 -24.90 -6.19 -3.15
N GLY A 134 -24.29 -7.36 -3.37
CA GLY A 134 -22.86 -7.61 -3.17
C GLY A 134 -22.45 -7.69 -1.71
N ARG A 135 -23.37 -8.13 -0.83
CA ARG A 135 -23.13 -8.33 0.60
C ARG A 135 -23.63 -9.69 1.07
N CYS A 136 -22.92 -10.26 2.02
CA CYS A 136 -23.32 -11.51 2.66
C CYS A 136 -24.57 -11.30 3.51
N PHE A 137 -25.50 -12.25 3.48
CA PHE A 137 -26.67 -12.25 4.36
C PHE A 137 -27.09 -13.67 4.75
N GLN A 138 -27.97 -13.76 5.76
CA GLN A 138 -28.59 -15.01 6.21
C GLN A 138 -30.11 -14.98 5.95
N GLY A 139 -30.68 -16.11 5.55
CA GLY A 139 -32.07 -16.23 5.10
C GLY A 139 -32.16 -16.45 3.59
N ASP A 140 -33.36 -16.31 3.01
CA ASP A 140 -33.64 -16.52 1.58
C ASP A 140 -33.32 -15.35 0.69
N CYS A 141 -33.48 -14.14 1.23
CA CYS A 141 -33.19 -12.91 0.52
C CYS A 141 -32.79 -11.78 1.48
N LEU A 142 -32.02 -10.83 0.97
CA LEU A 142 -31.82 -9.51 1.57
C LEU A 142 -32.63 -8.46 0.81
N VAL A 143 -32.69 -8.56 -0.51
CA VAL A 143 -33.41 -7.69 -1.43
C VAL A 143 -34.31 -8.49 -2.38
N HIS A 144 -35.17 -7.81 -3.13
CA HIS A 144 -36.14 -8.46 -4.01
C HIS A 144 -35.47 -9.25 -5.14
N GLU A 145 -34.32 -8.77 -5.60
CA GLU A 145 -33.50 -9.33 -6.67
C GLU A 145 -32.81 -10.63 -6.29
N ASP A 146 -32.78 -10.98 -5.00
CA ASP A 146 -32.27 -12.27 -4.52
C ASP A 146 -33.29 -13.41 -4.75
N CYS A 147 -34.57 -13.05 -4.94
CA CYS A 147 -35.65 -14.00 -5.15
C CYS A 147 -35.88 -14.30 -6.63
N PRO A 148 -36.50 -15.45 -6.96
CA PRO A 148 -37.03 -15.72 -8.29
C PRO A 148 -37.98 -14.61 -8.79
N ALA A 149 -38.17 -14.52 -10.10
CA ALA A 149 -38.93 -13.44 -10.74
C ALA A 149 -40.38 -13.28 -10.25
N ASP A 150 -41.00 -14.35 -9.74
CA ASP A 150 -42.38 -14.33 -9.25
C ASP A 150 -42.49 -14.01 -7.74
N ASP A 151 -41.35 -13.88 -7.05
CA ASP A 151 -41.28 -13.73 -5.59
C ASP A 151 -40.72 -12.36 -5.18
N ARG A 152 -41.11 -11.89 -4.00
CA ARG A 152 -40.57 -10.69 -3.36
C ARG A 152 -39.96 -11.03 -2.01
N CYS A 153 -38.95 -10.25 -1.63
CA CYS A 153 -38.32 -10.40 -0.32
C CYS A 153 -39.15 -9.72 0.76
N VAL A 154 -39.55 -10.49 1.77
CA VAL A 154 -40.22 -9.97 2.96
C VAL A 154 -39.64 -10.66 4.19
N ALA A 155 -39.05 -9.89 5.10
CA ALA A 155 -38.48 -10.40 6.35
C ALA A 155 -37.58 -11.63 6.13
N THR A 156 -36.62 -11.50 5.21
CA THR A 156 -35.63 -12.51 4.79
C THR A 156 -36.20 -13.79 4.15
N GLN A 157 -37.47 -13.78 3.74
CA GLN A 157 -38.12 -14.88 3.03
C GLN A 157 -38.57 -14.44 1.65
N CYS A 158 -38.34 -15.28 0.66
CA CYS A 158 -38.96 -15.12 -0.66
C CYS A 158 -40.41 -15.61 -0.56
N ILE A 159 -41.35 -14.69 -0.77
CA ILE A 159 -42.77 -14.99 -0.81
C ILE A 159 -43.33 -14.63 -2.19
N GLU A 160 -44.28 -15.42 -2.67
CA GLU A 160 -44.95 -15.16 -3.95
C GLU A 160 -45.52 -13.74 -3.99
N ARG A 161 -45.29 -13.03 -5.10
CA ARG A 161 -45.86 -11.71 -5.32
C ARG A 161 -47.39 -11.85 -5.39
N PRO A 162 -48.16 -11.08 -4.58
CA PRO A 162 -49.60 -11.13 -4.67
C PRO A 162 -50.07 -10.75 -6.08
N THR A 163 -50.76 -11.65 -6.75
CA THR A 163 -51.41 -11.37 -8.03
C THR A 163 -52.77 -10.73 -7.76
N SER A 164 -52.79 -9.41 -7.57
CA SER A 164 -54.06 -8.67 -7.52
C SER A 164 -54.64 -8.55 -8.94
N PRO A 165 -55.88 -9.01 -9.20
CA PRO A 165 -56.54 -8.78 -10.49
C PRO A 165 -56.81 -7.29 -10.76
N GLU A 166 -56.71 -6.43 -9.73
CA GLU A 166 -56.90 -4.98 -9.85
C GLU A 166 -55.59 -4.18 -9.78
N GLY A 167 -54.43 -4.87 -9.81
CA GLY A 167 -53.11 -4.23 -9.71
C GLY A 167 -52.74 -3.80 -8.28
N VAL A 168 -51.47 -3.45 -8.09
CA VAL A 168 -50.94 -2.88 -6.84
C VAL A 168 -51.48 -1.44 -6.71
N GLN A 169 -52.32 -1.18 -5.71
CA GLN A 169 -52.77 0.16 -5.33
C GLN A 169 -51.79 0.81 -4.35
#